data_AF-A0A958SVJ5-F1
#
_entry.id   AF-A0A958SVJ5-F1
#
_cell.length_a   1.000
_cell.length_b   1.000
_cell.length_c   1.000
_cell.angle_alpha   90.00
_cell.angle_beta   90.00
_cell.angle_gamma   90.00
#
_symmetry.space_group_name_H-M   'P 1'
#
loop_
_entity.id
_entity.type
_entity.pdbx_description
1 polymer ?
#
loop_
_entity_poly.entity_id
_entity_poly.type
_entity_poly.pdbx_seq_one_letter_code
_entity_poly.pdbx_strand_id
1 'polypeptide(L)'
;MKKLLIIALGLSILACKEEAPKDYVELTGKITNKYGDSIFIQNRGTGYFKSIPLKEDGSFNDTLKVEPGVYTFFDGNETTNLYLKNGYDINMSLDTKMFDETVKYSGTGSE
;
A
#
# COMPACT_ATOMS: atom_id res chain seq x y z
N MET A 1 15.52 -35.63 -43.37
CA MET A 1 16.04 -34.44 -42.67
C MET A 1 15.21 -33.21 -43.04
N LYS A 2 14.93 -32.32 -42.07
CA LYS A 2 14.53 -30.92 -42.26
C LYS A 2 13.11 -30.58 -42.77
N LYS A 3 12.01 -31.06 -42.19
CA LYS A 3 10.68 -30.42 -42.43
C LYS A 3 9.73 -30.29 -41.22
N LEU A 4 10.14 -30.70 -40.02
CA LEU A 4 9.29 -30.64 -38.82
C LEU A 4 9.71 -29.56 -37.79
N LEU A 5 10.63 -28.67 -38.15
CA LEU A 5 11.19 -27.67 -37.22
C LEU A 5 10.60 -26.26 -37.34
N ILE A 6 9.58 -26.03 -38.16
CA ILE A 6 9.14 -24.65 -38.51
C ILE A 6 7.85 -24.20 -37.78
N ILE A 7 7.16 -25.07 -37.03
CA ILE A 7 5.87 -24.71 -36.39
C ILE A 7 6.03 -24.27 -34.92
N ALA A 8 7.23 -24.26 -34.36
CA ALA A 8 7.46 -23.88 -32.96
C ALA A 8 7.78 -22.39 -32.72
N LEU A 9 7.76 -21.53 -33.76
CA LEU A 9 8.25 -20.15 -33.66
C LEU A 9 7.16 -19.06 -33.50
N GLY A 10 5.88 -19.45 -33.41
CA GLY A 10 4.76 -18.52 -33.56
C GLY A 10 4.08 -18.00 -32.28
N LEU A 11 4.49 -18.42 -31.07
CA LEU A 11 3.72 -18.12 -29.84
C LEU A 11 4.43 -17.27 -28.77
N SER A 12 5.63 -16.74 -29.02
CA SER A 12 6.41 -16.06 -27.97
C SER A 12 6.16 -14.55 -27.81
N ILE A 13 5.31 -13.90 -28.62
CA ILE A 13 5.17 -12.43 -28.62
C ILE A 13 4.13 -11.85 -27.65
N LEU A 14 3.50 -12.64 -26.78
CA LEU A 14 2.53 -12.13 -25.79
C LEU A 14 3.08 -12.03 -24.36
N ALA A 15 4.36 -12.35 -24.12
CA ALA A 15 4.87 -12.59 -22.77
C ALA A 15 5.40 -11.36 -22.00
N CYS A 16 5.43 -10.16 -22.57
CA CYS A 16 5.78 -8.94 -21.83
C CYS A 16 4.85 -7.80 -22.21
N LYS A 17 3.64 -7.78 -21.64
CA LYS A 17 3.02 -6.49 -21.34
C LYS A 17 3.77 -5.96 -20.12
N GLU A 18 4.69 -5.01 -20.31
CA GLU A 18 5.10 -4.17 -19.20
C GLU A 18 3.83 -3.49 -18.70
N GLU A 19 3.38 -3.87 -17.50
CA GLU A 19 2.30 -3.18 -16.83
C GLU A 19 2.75 -1.73 -16.63
N ALA A 20 1.90 -0.78 -17.02
CA ALA A 20 2.19 0.63 -16.82
C ALA A 20 2.55 0.86 -15.35
N PRO A 21 3.57 1.70 -15.04
CA PRO A 21 3.96 1.95 -13.66
C PRO A 21 2.75 2.36 -12.84
N LYS A 22 2.51 1.64 -11.74
CA LYS A 22 1.39 1.91 -10.82
C LYS A 22 1.53 3.34 -10.27
N ASP A 23 0.55 4.19 -10.58
CA ASP A 23 0.57 5.64 -10.30
C ASP A 23 -0.08 6.02 -8.96
N TYR A 24 -0.18 5.05 -8.05
CA TYR A 24 -0.72 5.19 -6.71
C TYR A 24 -0.03 4.24 -5.73
N VAL A 25 -0.14 4.53 -4.45
CA VAL A 25 0.14 3.58 -3.37
C VAL A 25 -1.12 2.78 -3.09
N GLU A 26 -1.01 1.47 -2.97
CA GLU A 26 -2.05 0.65 -2.34
C GLU A 26 -1.73 0.52 -0.87
N LEU A 27 -2.59 1.07 -0.02
CA LEU A 27 -2.44 1.04 1.43
C LEU A 27 -3.55 0.17 2.02
N THR A 28 -3.13 -0.93 2.63
CA THR A 28 -4.01 -1.90 3.29
C THR A 28 -3.62 -2.07 4.73
N GLY A 29 -4.54 -2.56 5.55
CA GLY A 29 -4.15 -2.97 6.90
C GLY A 29 -5.28 -3.47 7.76
N LYS A 30 -4.88 -3.84 8.98
CA LYS A 30 -5.76 -4.37 10.02
C LYS A 30 -5.37 -3.78 11.37
N ILE A 31 -6.35 -3.17 12.04
CA ILE A 31 -6.17 -2.57 13.36
C ILE A 31 -7.05 -3.32 14.37
N THR A 32 -6.44 -3.85 15.44
CA THR A 32 -7.18 -4.38 16.59
C THR A 32 -7.32 -3.30 17.67
N ASN A 33 -8.38 -3.40 18.48
CA ASN A 33 -8.73 -2.41 19.50
C ASN A 33 -8.88 -0.98 18.94
N LYS A 34 -9.35 -0.81 17.70
CA LYS A 34 -9.46 0.48 16.99
C LYS A 34 -9.95 1.63 17.89
N TYR A 35 -9.24 2.76 17.87
CA TYR A 35 -9.58 3.93 18.67
C TYR A 35 -10.79 4.70 18.11
N GLY A 36 -10.86 4.83 16.79
CA GLY A 36 -11.99 5.43 16.08
C GLY A 36 -12.41 4.62 14.86
N ASP A 37 -13.34 5.16 14.08
CA ASP A 37 -13.86 4.51 12.86
C ASP A 37 -13.12 4.90 11.59
N SER A 38 -12.01 5.65 11.70
CA SER A 38 -11.19 6.06 10.55
C SER A 38 -9.76 6.28 10.97
N ILE A 39 -8.84 6.13 10.02
CA ILE A 39 -7.45 6.58 10.13
C ILE A 39 -7.19 7.72 9.16
N PHE A 40 -6.12 8.46 9.40
CA PHE A 40 -5.78 9.64 8.64
C PHE A 40 -4.34 9.56 8.13
N ILE A 41 -4.16 9.80 6.83
CA ILE A 41 -2.86 9.91 6.18
C ILE A 41 -2.62 11.37 5.83
N GLN A 42 -1.53 11.94 6.32
CA GLN A 42 -1.28 13.38 6.24
C GLN A 42 0.16 13.69 5.85
N ASN A 43 0.35 14.75 5.07
CA ASN A 43 1.66 15.37 4.89
C ASN A 43 1.51 16.89 5.01
N ARG A 44 1.96 17.44 6.13
CA ARG A 44 1.82 18.87 6.42
C ARG A 44 2.66 19.76 5.49
N GLY A 45 3.75 19.23 4.93
CA GLY A 45 4.61 19.95 3.99
C GLY A 45 3.93 20.18 2.63
N THR A 46 3.12 19.22 2.18
CA THR A 46 2.37 19.31 0.91
C THR A 46 0.91 19.71 1.10
N GLY A 47 0.40 19.71 2.33
CA GLY A 47 -1.03 19.91 2.63
C GLY A 47 -1.90 18.70 2.34
N TYR A 48 -1.31 17.53 2.04
CA TYR A 48 -2.04 16.31 1.78
C TYR A 48 -2.79 15.83 3.02
N PHE A 49 -4.06 15.43 2.83
CA PHE A 49 -4.89 14.84 3.86
C PHE A 49 -5.82 13.80 3.23
N LYS A 50 -5.86 12.59 3.80
CA LYS A 50 -6.81 11.53 3.44
C LYS A 50 -7.39 10.93 4.72
N SER A 51 -8.72 10.83 4.78
CA SER A 51 -9.43 10.02 5.78
C SER A 51 -9.80 8.68 5.15
N ILE A 52 -9.52 7.59 5.85
CA ILE A 52 -9.78 6.22 5.40
C ILE A 52 -10.65 5.53 6.44
N PRO A 53 -11.91 5.16 6.12
CA PRO A 53 -12.80 4.50 7.06
C PRO A 53 -12.32 3.08 7.37
N LEU A 54 -12.42 2.70 8.63
CA LEU A 54 -12.22 1.33 9.09
C LEU A 54 -13.53 0.56 8.96
N LYS A 55 -13.43 -0.70 8.53
CA LYS A 55 -14.55 -1.64 8.65
C LYS A 55 -14.81 -1.98 10.13
N GLU A 56 -15.94 -2.62 10.40
CA GLU A 56 -16.29 -3.07 11.76
C GLU A 56 -15.20 -3.96 12.38
N ASP A 57 -14.59 -4.82 11.56
CA ASP A 57 -13.49 -5.69 11.95
C ASP A 57 -12.14 -4.97 12.09
N GLY A 58 -12.07 -3.66 11.83
CA GLY A 58 -10.84 -2.87 11.87
C GLY A 58 -9.94 -2.99 10.64
N SER A 59 -10.38 -3.68 9.58
CA SER A 59 -9.63 -3.69 8.31
C SER A 59 -9.87 -2.42 7.48
N PHE A 60 -8.88 -2.04 6.68
CA PHE A 60 -8.99 -0.95 5.72
C PHE A 60 -8.20 -1.24 4.44
N ASN A 61 -8.62 -0.60 3.36
CA ASN A 61 -7.96 -0.63 2.06
C ASN A 61 -8.30 0.67 1.31
N ASP A 62 -7.28 1.36 0.80
CA ASP A 62 -7.44 2.53 -0.05
C ASP A 62 -6.26 2.66 -1.02
N THR A 63 -6.46 3.48 -2.05
CA THR A 63 -5.42 3.89 -3.00
C THR A 63 -5.08 5.37 -2.80
N LEU A 64 -3.79 5.69 -2.72
CA LEU A 64 -3.30 7.04 -2.44
C LEU A 64 -2.44 7.52 -3.60
N LYS A 65 -2.87 8.59 -4.28
CA LYS A 65 -1.99 9.33 -5.20
C LYS A 65 -1.19 10.34 -4.40
N VAL A 66 0.13 10.15 -4.38
CA VAL A 66 1.04 10.90 -3.52
C VAL A 66 2.30 11.31 -4.26
N GLU A 67 2.94 12.38 -3.80
CA GLU A 67 4.34 12.64 -4.14
C GLU A 67 5.24 11.82 -3.21
N PRO A 68 6.43 11.38 -3.65
CA PRO A 68 7.35 10.63 -2.80
C PRO A 68 7.72 11.43 -1.53
N GLY A 69 7.49 10.87 -0.35
CA GLY A 69 7.79 11.58 0.89
C GLY A 69 7.35 10.86 2.16
N VAL A 70 7.67 11.47 3.31
CA VAL A 70 7.22 10.99 4.63
C VAL A 70 5.82 11.53 4.91
N TYR A 71 4.91 10.61 5.22
CA TYR A 71 3.54 10.88 5.64
C TYR A 71 3.37 10.44 7.09
N THR A 72 2.39 11.03 7.75
CA THR A 72 1.94 10.63 9.09
C THR A 72 0.68 9.81 8.96
N PHE A 73 0.71 8.60 9.52
CA PHE A 73 -0.47 7.82 9.85
C PHE A 73 -0.94 8.21 11.26
N PHE A 74 -2.24 8.45 11.41
CA PHE A 74 -2.87 8.80 12.67
C PHE A 74 -4.16 8.01 12.86
N ASP A 75 -4.32 7.33 14.00
CA ASP A 75 -5.50 6.52 14.30
C ASP A 75 -6.60 7.26 15.09
N GLY A 76 -6.37 8.54 15.41
CA GLY A 76 -7.23 9.35 16.27
C GLY A 76 -6.67 9.56 17.69
N ASN A 77 -5.68 8.76 18.10
CA ASN A 77 -5.00 8.86 19.39
C ASN A 77 -3.48 9.01 19.22
N GLU A 78 -2.87 8.12 18.44
CA GLU A 78 -1.43 8.01 18.27
C GLU A 78 -1.01 8.01 16.80
N THR A 79 0.25 8.37 16.57
CA THR A 79 0.79 8.58 15.23
C THR A 79 2.06 7.79 14.99
N THR A 80 2.25 7.39 13.75
CA THR A 80 3.52 6.87 13.23
C THR A 80 3.79 7.47 11.86
N ASN A 81 5.04 7.43 11.41
CA ASN A 81 5.43 7.92 10.11
C ASN A 81 5.70 6.76 9.16
N LEU A 82 5.35 6.94 7.89
CA LEU A 82 5.62 6.00 6.81
C LEU A 82 6.04 6.75 5.55
N TYR A 83 7.00 6.20 4.81
CA TYR A 83 7.39 6.76 3.53
C TYR A 83 6.48 6.22 2.42
N LEU A 84 5.84 7.12 1.68
CA LEU A 84 4.92 6.77 0.61
C LEU A 84 5.48 7.25 -0.73
N LYS A 85 5.34 6.41 -1.76
CA LYS A 85 5.68 6.71 -3.15
C LYS A 85 4.78 5.89 -4.07
N ASN A 86 4.21 6.51 -5.10
CA ASN A 86 3.39 5.80 -6.09
C ASN A 86 4.14 4.57 -6.63
N GLY A 87 3.44 3.45 -6.71
CA GLY A 87 4.00 2.15 -7.04
C GLY A 87 4.23 1.23 -5.84
N TYR A 88 4.05 1.72 -4.60
CA TYR A 88 4.18 0.92 -3.39
C TYR A 88 2.89 0.19 -3.03
N ASP A 89 3.06 -0.98 -2.42
CA ASP A 89 2.02 -1.83 -1.83
C ASP A 89 2.33 -2.01 -0.36
N ILE A 90 1.73 -1.17 0.49
CA ILE A 90 2.01 -1.16 1.92
C ILE A 90 0.85 -1.83 2.64
N ASN A 91 1.17 -2.85 3.43
CA ASN A 91 0.25 -3.48 4.37
C ASN A 91 0.71 -3.19 5.81
N MET A 92 -0.21 -2.73 6.65
CA MET A 92 0.00 -2.45 8.06
C MET A 92 -0.79 -3.40 8.97
N SER A 93 -0.16 -3.88 10.05
CA SER A 93 -0.86 -4.43 11.23
C SER A 93 -0.59 -3.60 12.48
N LEU A 94 -1.59 -3.40 13.32
CA LEU A 94 -1.49 -2.60 14.54
C LEU A 94 -2.46 -3.08 15.62
N ASP A 95 -1.99 -3.15 16.87
CA ASP A 95 -2.85 -3.17 18.07
C ASP A 95 -2.69 -1.83 18.80
N THR A 96 -3.76 -1.04 18.86
CA THR A 96 -3.70 0.31 19.45
C THR A 96 -3.41 0.33 20.95
N LYS A 97 -3.56 -0.80 21.66
CA LYS A 97 -3.21 -0.89 23.09
C LYS A 97 -1.70 -1.01 23.34
N MET A 98 -0.95 -1.41 22.32
CA MET A 98 0.51 -1.61 22.35
C MET A 98 1.07 -1.07 21.03
N PHE A 99 0.80 0.22 20.76
CA PHE A 99 0.96 0.81 19.45
C PHE A 99 2.41 0.71 18.97
N ASP A 100 3.36 1.20 19.78
CA ASP A 100 4.79 1.21 19.47
C ASP A 100 5.37 -0.20 19.34
N GLU A 101 4.86 -1.18 20.09
CA GLU A 101 5.36 -2.55 20.08
C GLU A 101 4.78 -3.41 18.95
N THR A 102 3.62 -3.02 18.39
CA THR A 102 2.87 -3.88 17.46
C THR A 102 2.71 -3.31 16.06
N VAL A 103 2.98 -2.01 15.85
CA VAL A 103 2.99 -1.43 14.51
C VAL A 103 4.00 -2.17 13.63
N LYS A 104 3.51 -2.77 12.54
CA LYS A 104 4.33 -3.48 11.56
C LYS A 104 3.89 -3.14 10.15
N TYR A 105 4.87 -3.03 9.28
CA TYR A 105 4.68 -2.79 7.85
C TYR A 105 5.22 -3.97 7.05
N SER A 106 4.57 -4.25 5.93
CA SER A 106 4.99 -5.28 4.98
C SER A 106 4.57 -4.88 3.55
N GLY A 107 5.12 -5.57 2.56
CA GLY A 107 4.84 -5.33 1.15
C GLY A 107 5.92 -4.51 0.47
N THR A 108 5.64 -3.97 -0.72
CA THR A 108 6.64 -3.23 -1.49
C THR A 108 6.78 -1.81 -0.95
N GLY A 109 8.02 -1.41 -0.62
CA GLY A 109 8.32 -0.11 -0.02
C GLY A 109 8.14 -0.03 1.50
N SER A 110 8.01 -1.17 2.19
CA SER A 110 7.92 -1.26 3.66
C SER A 110 9.26 -1.52 4.37
N GLU A 111 10.37 -1.40 3.65
CA GLU A 111 11.74 -1.71 4.09
C GLU A 111 12.39 -0.61 4.94
#